data_AF-A0AAJ1L449-F1
#
_entry.id   AF-A0AAJ1L449-F1
#
_cell.length_a   1.000
_cell.length_b   1.000
_cell.length_c   1.000
_cell.angle_alpha   90.00
_cell.angle_beta   90.00
_cell.angle_gamma   90.00
#
_symmetry.space_group_name_H-M   'P 1'
#
loop_
_entity.id
_entity.type
_entity.pdbx_description
1 polymer ?
#
loop_
_entity_poly.entity_id
_entity_poly.type
_entity_poly.pdbx_seq_one_letter_code
_entity_poly.pdbx_strand_id
1 'polypeptide(L)'
;MSDVEFQTKVEQSLATFSRISTDDQSGVEEFISTFRYCQLDTANIVGYQDLLSLVKKRETELNISGNRMFYLSVVPEVFDVIALNIKESGLWATQGLNRLIIEKPFDYNVTSAREFNGRLIEYFDKNDIYCIDHYL
;
A
#
# COMPACT_ATOMS: atom_id res chain seq x y z
N MET A 1 13.57 3.67 10.30
CA MET A 1 12.72 4.84 10.63
C MET A 1 11.63 4.39 11.58
N SER A 2 11.21 5.26 12.48
CA SER A 2 10.16 5.05 13.49
C SER A 2 8.82 5.66 13.06
N ASP A 3 7.74 5.34 13.78
CA ASP A 3 6.44 5.97 13.56
C ASP A 3 6.51 7.50 13.65
N VAL A 4 7.21 8.04 14.66
CA VAL A 4 7.33 9.50 14.88
C VAL A 4 8.06 10.19 13.72
N GLU A 5 9.20 9.65 13.29
CA GLU A 5 9.94 10.18 12.13
C GLU A 5 9.14 10.11 10.82
N PHE A 6 8.22 9.15 10.69
CA PHE A 6 7.32 9.07 9.55
C PHE A 6 6.17 10.06 9.65
N GLN A 7 5.57 10.20 10.84
CA GLN A 7 4.49 11.13 11.12
C GLN A 7 4.92 12.59 10.89
N THR A 8 6.12 12.99 11.33
CA THR A 8 6.69 14.31 11.00
C THR A 8 6.90 14.53 9.49
N LYS A 9 7.17 13.48 8.71
CA LYS A 9 7.24 13.60 7.24
C LYS A 9 5.86 13.73 6.59
N VAL A 10 4.83 13.09 7.14
CA VAL A 10 3.43 13.28 6.71
C VAL A 10 2.99 14.71 6.99
N GLU A 11 3.25 15.22 8.20
CA GLU A 11 3.01 16.60 8.62
C GLU A 11 3.65 17.63 7.66
N GLN A 12 4.96 17.48 7.41
CA GLN A 12 5.70 18.33 6.47
C GLN A 12 5.15 18.25 5.04
N SER A 13 4.68 17.07 4.61
CA SER A 13 4.08 16.88 3.29
C SER A 13 2.71 17.57 3.18
N LEU A 14 1.88 17.51 4.23
CA LEU A 14 0.61 18.23 4.29
C LEU A 14 0.84 19.74 4.23
N ALA A 15 1.75 20.27 5.04
CA ALA A 15 2.08 21.70 5.08
C ALA A 15 2.68 22.22 3.75
N THR A 16 3.31 21.36 2.95
CA THR A 16 3.93 21.73 1.67
C THR A 16 3.00 21.56 0.45
N PHE A 17 2.15 20.54 0.45
CA PHE A 17 1.42 20.09 -0.75
C PHE A 17 -0.11 20.10 -0.61
N SER A 18 -0.67 20.32 0.57
CA SER A 18 -2.12 20.40 0.73
C SER A 18 -2.69 21.62 -0.01
N ARG A 19 -3.83 21.41 -0.69
CA ARG A 19 -4.67 22.47 -1.27
C ARG A 19 -5.86 22.84 -0.37
N ILE A 20 -6.02 22.13 0.75
CA ILE A 20 -7.05 22.35 1.77
C ILE A 20 -6.34 22.94 2.99
N SER A 21 -6.94 23.94 3.65
CA SER A 21 -6.31 24.56 4.80
C SER A 21 -6.13 23.56 5.95
N THR A 22 -5.01 23.68 6.66
CA THR A 22 -4.65 22.87 7.83
C THR A 22 -4.89 23.64 9.15
N ASP A 23 -5.77 24.65 9.14
CA ASP A 23 -6.09 25.48 10.32
C ASP A 23 -6.70 24.66 11.48
N ASP A 24 -7.39 23.56 11.18
CA ASP A 24 -7.80 22.57 12.19
C ASP A 24 -6.62 21.66 12.55
N GLN A 25 -5.77 22.19 13.43
CA GLN A 25 -4.65 21.47 14.03
C GLN A 25 -5.10 20.14 14.68
N SER A 26 -6.33 20.06 15.22
CA SER A 26 -6.80 18.85 15.94
C SER A 26 -7.15 17.71 14.98
N GLY A 27 -7.85 17.99 13.88
CA GLY A 27 -8.10 17.02 12.82
C GLY A 27 -6.82 16.61 12.08
N VAL A 28 -5.85 17.52 11.93
CA VAL A 28 -4.53 17.23 11.36
C VAL A 28 -3.73 16.29 12.26
N GLU A 29 -3.69 16.54 13.58
CA GLU A 29 -3.03 15.66 14.55
C GLU A 29 -3.70 14.28 14.63
N GLU A 30 -5.04 14.21 14.64
CA GLU A 30 -5.76 12.93 14.59
C GLU A 30 -5.41 12.15 13.31
N PHE A 31 -5.46 12.79 12.14
CA PHE A 31 -5.11 12.19 10.85
C PHE A 31 -3.68 11.63 10.85
N ILE A 32 -2.69 12.44 11.27
CA ILE A 32 -1.28 12.02 11.37
C ILE A 32 -1.13 10.84 12.35
N SER A 33 -1.86 10.84 13.48
CA SER A 33 -1.83 9.76 14.47
C SER A 33 -2.30 8.40 13.94
N THR A 34 -3.00 8.35 12.79
CA THR A 34 -3.41 7.09 12.16
C THR A 34 -2.22 6.31 11.57
N PHE A 35 -1.23 7.02 11.02
CA PHE A 35 -0.13 6.48 10.23
C PHE A 35 0.85 5.65 11.07
N ARG A 36 1.31 4.53 10.51
CA ARG A 36 2.38 3.69 11.07
C ARG A 36 3.40 3.38 9.99
N TYR A 37 4.64 3.15 10.39
CA TYR A 37 5.75 2.78 9.51
C TYR A 37 6.25 1.36 9.81
N CYS A 38 6.44 0.57 8.75
CA CYS A 38 7.10 -0.72 8.81
C CYS A 38 8.32 -0.67 7.87
N GLN A 39 9.49 -1.05 8.35
CA GLN A 39 10.67 -1.19 7.49
C GLN A 39 10.62 -2.56 6.81
N LEU A 40 10.41 -2.55 5.50
CA LEU A 40 10.22 -3.77 4.70
C LEU A 40 11.30 -3.88 3.63
N ASP A 41 12.00 -5.02 3.61
CA ASP A 41 12.71 -5.50 2.42
C ASP A 41 11.71 -6.30 1.57
N THR A 42 11.54 -5.89 0.32
CA THR A 42 10.60 -6.51 -0.63
C THR A 42 10.85 -8.00 -0.86
N ALA A 43 12.08 -8.48 -0.67
CA ALA A 43 12.45 -9.89 -0.85
C ALA A 43 12.32 -10.73 0.44
N ASN A 44 12.15 -10.11 1.61
CA ASN A 44 12.15 -10.82 2.89
C ASN A 44 10.73 -11.09 3.43
N ILE A 45 10.22 -12.30 3.18
CA ILE A 45 8.90 -12.77 3.65
C ILE A 45 8.65 -12.57 5.16
N VAL A 46 9.68 -12.60 6.01
CA VAL A 46 9.52 -12.38 7.47
C VAL A 46 9.03 -10.95 7.75
N GLY A 47 9.53 -9.95 7.02
CA GLY A 47 9.07 -8.57 7.14
C GLY A 47 7.60 -8.39 6.74
N TYR A 48 7.07 -9.24 5.84
CA TYR A 48 5.64 -9.24 5.51
C TYR A 48 4.79 -9.88 6.62
N GLN A 49 5.34 -10.80 7.41
CA GLN A 49 4.68 -11.36 8.60
C GLN A 49 4.68 -10.37 9.77
N ASP A 50 5.75 -9.59 9.94
CA ASP A 50 5.78 -8.44 10.85
C ASP A 50 4.76 -7.36 10.43
N LEU A 51 4.69 -7.04 9.13
CA LEU A 51 3.69 -6.13 8.57
C LEU A 51 2.25 -6.65 8.78
N LEU A 52 1.99 -7.95 8.59
CA LEU A 52 0.68 -8.54 8.89
C LEU A 52 0.30 -8.40 10.37
N SER A 53 1.28 -8.55 11.26
CA SER A 53 1.10 -8.42 12.70
C SER A 53 0.78 -6.96 13.07
N LEU A 54 1.46 -5.99 12.45
CA LEU A 54 1.15 -4.56 12.58
C LEU A 54 -0.26 -4.23 12.03
N VAL A 55 -0.61 -4.73 10.85
CA VAL A 55 -1.93 -4.51 10.22
C VAL A 55 -3.04 -5.04 11.11
N LYS A 56 -2.97 -6.31 11.56
CA LYS A 56 -3.99 -6.90 12.46
C LYS A 56 -4.11 -6.16 13.79
N LYS A 57 -3.00 -5.67 14.34
CA LYS A 57 -3.00 -4.80 15.52
C LYS A 57 -3.75 -3.49 15.25
N ARG A 58 -3.50 -2.81 14.13
CA ARG A 58 -4.19 -1.56 13.78
C ARG A 58 -5.67 -1.77 13.41
N GLU A 59 -6.01 -2.88 12.75
CA GLU A 59 -7.41 -3.30 12.52
C GLU A 59 -8.18 -3.41 13.84
N THR A 60 -7.56 -4.02 14.86
CA THR A 60 -8.12 -4.16 16.21
C THR A 60 -8.19 -2.83 16.96
N GLU A 61 -7.10 -2.05 16.98
CA GLU A 61 -7.02 -0.76 17.70
C GLU A 61 -7.98 0.30 17.15
N LEU A 62 -8.27 0.27 15.85
CA LEU A 62 -9.22 1.19 15.19
C LEU A 62 -10.65 0.63 15.13
N ASN A 63 -10.88 -0.60 15.59
CA ASN A 63 -12.16 -1.32 15.49
C ASN A 63 -12.73 -1.35 14.05
N ILE A 64 -11.86 -1.59 13.06
CA ILE A 64 -12.23 -1.65 11.64
C ILE A 64 -12.27 -3.09 11.14
N SER A 65 -13.20 -3.37 10.23
CA SER A 65 -13.14 -4.58 9.39
C SER A 65 -11.85 -4.57 8.56
N GLY A 66 -11.21 -5.73 8.38
CA GLY A 66 -9.96 -5.88 7.62
C GLY A 66 -10.10 -5.71 6.11
N ASN A 67 -10.68 -4.59 5.65
CA ASN A 67 -10.61 -4.15 4.27
C ASN A 67 -9.20 -3.58 4.04
N ARG A 68 -8.45 -4.12 3.08
CA ARG A 68 -7.03 -3.79 2.87
C ARG A 68 -6.81 -3.22 1.47
N MET A 69 -6.01 -2.16 1.39
CA MET A 69 -5.66 -1.50 0.13
C MET A 69 -4.14 -1.36 0.03
N PHE A 70 -3.55 -2.05 -0.93
CA PHE A 70 -2.11 -2.10 -1.14
C PHE A 70 -1.75 -1.15 -2.28
N TYR A 71 -1.21 0.03 -1.97
CA TYR A 71 -0.77 1.01 -2.98
C TYR A 71 0.71 0.80 -3.29
N LEU A 72 1.03 0.26 -4.46
CA LEU A 72 2.40 -0.06 -4.86
C LEU A 72 3.02 1.09 -5.67
N SER A 73 3.46 2.13 -4.95
CA SER A 73 4.28 3.22 -5.49
C SER A 73 5.76 2.80 -5.53
N VAL A 74 6.08 1.80 -6.35
CA VAL A 74 7.40 1.15 -6.47
C VAL A 74 7.80 0.96 -7.93
N VAL A 75 9.06 0.58 -8.19
CA VAL A 75 9.53 0.26 -9.55
C VAL A 75 8.98 -1.10 -10.03
N PRO A 76 8.78 -1.31 -11.35
CA PRO A 76 8.09 -2.51 -11.85
C PRO A 76 8.82 -3.82 -11.57
N GLU A 77 10.14 -3.81 -11.48
CA GLU A 77 11.00 -4.99 -11.37
C GLU A 77 10.84 -5.73 -10.03
N VAL A 78 10.37 -5.04 -8.98
CA VAL A 78 10.08 -5.66 -7.67
C VAL A 78 8.63 -6.13 -7.53
N PHE A 79 7.77 -5.86 -8.52
CA PHE A 79 6.33 -6.12 -8.40
C PHE A 79 6.01 -7.59 -8.11
N ASP A 80 6.54 -8.54 -8.89
CA ASP A 80 6.24 -9.97 -8.73
C ASP A 80 6.60 -10.49 -7.33
N VAL A 81 7.74 -10.01 -6.80
CA VAL A 81 8.25 -10.40 -5.47
C VAL A 81 7.34 -9.87 -4.37
N ILE A 82 6.85 -8.63 -4.52
CA ILE A 82 5.88 -8.01 -3.61
C ILE A 82 4.53 -8.73 -3.69
N ALA A 83 4.06 -9.04 -4.91
CA ALA A 83 2.80 -9.74 -5.15
C ALA A 83 2.78 -11.12 -4.48
N LEU A 84 3.82 -11.93 -4.72
CA LEU A 84 4.01 -13.23 -4.10
C LEU A 84 4.07 -13.11 -2.56
N ASN A 85 4.88 -12.21 -2.02
CA ASN A 85 5.04 -12.06 -0.58
C ASN A 85 3.76 -11.53 0.12
N ILE A 86 2.91 -10.72 -0.55
CA ILE A 86 1.58 -10.31 -0.05
C ILE A 86 0.62 -11.51 0.05
N LYS A 87 0.73 -12.50 -0.85
CA LYS A 87 -0.05 -13.74 -0.82
C LYS A 87 0.46 -14.67 0.28
N GLU A 88 1.74 -15.05 0.23
CA GLU A 88 2.35 -16.06 1.10
C GLU A 88 2.43 -15.65 2.58
N SER A 89 2.54 -14.35 2.86
CA SER A 89 2.49 -13.85 4.25
C SER A 89 1.10 -13.92 4.88
N GLY A 90 0.04 -14.06 4.07
CA GLY A 90 -1.34 -13.91 4.51
C GLY A 90 -1.81 -12.46 4.63
N LEU A 91 -1.10 -11.47 4.08
CA LEU A 91 -1.59 -10.09 4.00
C LEU A 91 -2.86 -9.96 3.15
N TRP A 92 -2.98 -10.74 2.06
CA TRP A 92 -4.22 -10.86 1.29
C TRP A 92 -5.30 -11.71 2.00
N ALA A 93 -4.95 -12.46 3.05
CA ALA A 93 -5.91 -13.31 3.78
C ALA A 93 -6.70 -12.47 4.79
N THR A 94 -7.93 -12.11 4.42
CA THR A 94 -8.87 -11.34 5.23
C THR A 94 -10.32 -11.75 4.93
N GLN A 95 -11.25 -11.32 5.78
CA GLN A 95 -12.70 -11.42 5.57
C GLN A 95 -13.28 -10.14 4.93
N GLY A 96 -12.48 -9.08 4.82
CA GLY A 96 -12.85 -7.83 4.15
C GLY A 96 -12.52 -7.84 2.65
N LEU A 97 -12.75 -6.70 2.00
CA LEU A 97 -12.32 -6.45 0.64
C LEU A 97 -10.80 -6.25 0.58
N ASN A 98 -10.13 -6.86 -0.40
CA ASN A 98 -8.77 -6.46 -0.78
C ASN A 98 -8.83 -5.56 -2.02
N ARG A 99 -7.85 -4.66 -2.16
CA ARG A 99 -7.54 -3.97 -3.41
C ARG A 99 -6.04 -3.84 -3.58
N LEU A 100 -5.56 -4.11 -4.78
CA LEU A 100 -4.20 -3.81 -5.21
C LEU A 100 -4.25 -2.60 -6.13
N ILE A 101 -3.69 -1.48 -5.70
CA ILE A 101 -3.49 -0.30 -6.53
C ILE A 101 -2.05 -0.33 -7.03
N ILE A 102 -1.86 -0.25 -8.34
CA ILE A 102 -0.53 -0.13 -8.96
C ILE A 102 -0.43 1.20 -9.70
N GLU A 103 0.66 1.94 -9.45
CA GLU A 103 1.10 2.93 -10.43
C GLU A 103 1.41 2.20 -11.74
N LYS A 104 1.08 2.82 -12.87
CA LYS A 104 1.10 2.15 -14.17
C LYS A 104 2.47 2.33 -14.86
N PRO A 105 3.32 1.30 -14.97
CA PRO A 105 4.36 1.26 -15.99
C PRO A 105 3.71 0.93 -17.34
N PHE A 106 3.55 1.94 -18.20
CA PHE A 106 3.26 1.72 -19.63
C PHE A 106 4.57 1.31 -20.32
N ASP A 107 5.05 0.11 -19.96
CA ASP A 107 6.33 -0.47 -20.39
C ASP A 107 6.44 -0.52 -21.93
N TYR A 108 7.67 -0.44 -22.45
CA TYR A 108 7.99 0.12 -23.77
C TYR A 108 7.30 -0.53 -24.99
N ASN A 109 6.64 -1.68 -24.85
CA ASN A 109 5.92 -2.35 -25.93
C ASN A 109 4.73 -3.21 -25.44
N VAL A 110 3.87 -3.60 -26.37
CA VAL A 110 2.64 -4.37 -26.11
C VAL A 110 2.90 -5.77 -25.55
N THR A 111 4.07 -6.37 -25.79
CA THR A 111 4.39 -7.74 -25.32
C THR A 111 4.66 -7.76 -23.83
N SER A 112 5.59 -6.95 -23.33
CA SER A 112 5.91 -6.92 -21.89
C SER A 112 4.74 -6.40 -21.05
N ALA A 113 3.94 -5.46 -21.58
CA ALA A 113 2.68 -5.06 -20.98
C ALA A 113 1.67 -6.22 -20.85
N ARG A 114 1.65 -7.20 -21.78
CA ARG A 114 0.82 -8.41 -21.67
C ARG A 114 1.41 -9.41 -20.66
N GLU A 115 2.72 -9.58 -20.63
CA GLU A 115 3.41 -10.48 -19.69
C GLU A 115 3.29 -10.00 -18.23
N PHE A 116 3.31 -8.68 -18.00
CA PHE A 116 3.03 -8.06 -16.71
C PHE A 116 1.56 -8.25 -16.29
N ASN A 117 0.61 -7.97 -17.19
CA ASN A 117 -0.82 -8.21 -16.94
C ASN A 117 -1.17 -9.69 -16.75
N GLY A 118 -0.41 -10.63 -17.34
CA GLY A 118 -0.54 -12.06 -17.12
C GLY A 118 -0.15 -12.46 -15.68
N ARG A 119 1.06 -12.10 -15.25
CA ARG A 119 1.55 -12.35 -13.88
C ARG A 119 0.63 -11.73 -12.82
N LEU A 120 0.12 -10.52 -13.06
CA LEU A 120 -0.86 -9.85 -12.19
C LEU A 120 -2.06 -10.73 -11.83
N ILE A 121 -2.66 -11.39 -12.83
CA ILE A 121 -3.87 -12.22 -12.64
C ILE A 121 -3.57 -13.66 -12.18
N GLU A 122 -2.31 -14.07 -12.10
CA GLU A 122 -1.90 -15.31 -11.42
C GLU A 122 -1.94 -15.14 -9.89
N TYR A 123 -1.64 -13.93 -9.39
CA TYR A 123 -1.64 -13.63 -7.96
C TYR A 123 -3.00 -13.12 -7.45
N PHE A 124 -3.73 -12.30 -8.21
CA PHE A 124 -4.93 -11.60 -7.71
C PHE A 124 -6.11 -11.67 -8.69
N ASP A 125 -7.34 -11.56 -8.17
CA ASP A 125 -8.51 -11.41 -9.05
C ASP A 125 -8.44 -10.05 -9.77
N LYS A 126 -8.73 -10.04 -11.07
CA LYS A 126 -8.71 -8.83 -11.90
C LYS A 126 -9.60 -7.71 -11.35
N ASN A 127 -10.70 -8.04 -10.66
CA ASN A 127 -11.62 -7.06 -10.07
C ASN A 127 -11.06 -6.37 -8.82
N ASP A 128 -10.02 -6.95 -8.20
CA ASP A 128 -9.29 -6.37 -7.07
C ASP A 128 -8.09 -5.53 -7.52
N ILE A 129 -7.74 -5.53 -8.82
CA ILE A 129 -6.57 -4.81 -9.38
C ILE A 129 -7.00 -3.48 -10.01
N TYR A 130 -6.37 -2.39 -9.57
CA TYR A 130 -6.63 -1.02 -10.00
C TYR A 130 -5.33 -0.38 -10.52
N CYS A 131 -5.19 -0.31 -11.84
CA CYS A 131 -4.08 0.40 -12.49
C CYS A 131 -4.38 1.91 -12.54
N ILE A 132 -3.54 2.74 -11.95
CA ILE A 132 -3.72 4.19 -11.95
C ILE A 132 -3.34 4.78 -13.31
N ASP A 133 -4.25 5.56 -13.89
CA ASP A 133 -3.97 6.51 -14.96
C ASP A 133 -4.50 7.87 -14.50
N HIS A 134 -3.61 8.83 -14.23
CA HIS A 134 -3.99 10.11 -13.61
C HIS A 134 -4.73 11.08 -14.55
N TYR A 135 -5.15 10.60 -15.73
CA TYR A 135 -6.03 11.29 -16.68
C TYR A 135 -7.47 10.74 -16.67
N LEU A 136 -7.79 9.72 -15.86
CA LEU A 136 -9.10 9.07 -15.75
C LEU A 136 -9.80 9.38 -14.41
#